data_AF-A0A5C2H6V2-F1
#
_entry.id   AF-A0A5C2H6V2-F1
#
_cell.length_a   1.000
_cell.length_b   1.000
_cell.length_c   1.000
_cell.angle_alpha   90.00
_cell.angle_beta   90.00
_cell.angle_gamma   90.00
#
_symmetry.space_group_name_H-M   'P 1'
#
loop_
_entity.id
_entity.type
_entity.pdbx_description
1 polymer ?
#
loop_
_entity_poly.entity_id
_entity_poly.type
_entity_poly.pdbx_seq_one_letter_code
_entity_poly.pdbx_strand_id
1 'polypeptide(L)'
;MPAIRIQEAASHRLDEIYRYTRDRWGEDQAGKYITGLFAAFDRIATHGVLSKPIPAEFGVEGFFFRYEHHFVYWRHLSNGDVGIVTILHERMHQVGRFRDDFGTG
;
A
#
# COMPACT_ATOMS: atom_id res chain seq x y z
N MET A 1 -19.57 2.28 5.86
CA MET A 1 -18.44 1.54 5.27
C MET A 1 -17.17 2.22 5.74
N PRO A 2 -16.12 1.48 6.13
CA PRO A 2 -14.87 2.10 6.55
C PRO A 2 -14.27 2.90 5.38
N ALA A 3 -13.80 4.11 5.65
CA ALA A 3 -13.15 4.92 4.61
C ALA A 3 -11.71 4.43 4.39
N ILE A 4 -11.20 4.61 3.17
CA ILE A 4 -9.78 4.42 2.88
C ILE A 4 -9.05 5.72 3.21
N ARG A 5 -7.98 5.62 4.02
CA ARG A 5 -7.10 6.72 4.40
C ARG A 5 -5.69 6.42 3.90
N ILE A 6 -5.20 7.23 2.96
CA ILE A 6 -3.82 7.11 2.48
C ILE A 6 -2.93 7.91 3.42
N GLN A 7 -1.98 7.23 4.07
CA GLN A 7 -1.00 7.88 4.93
C GLN A 7 0.08 8.57 4.08
N GLU A 8 0.77 9.53 4.69
CA GLU A 8 1.78 10.35 4.02
C GLU A 8 2.86 9.51 3.32
N ALA A 9 3.39 8.47 4.00
CA ALA A 9 4.36 7.55 3.42
C ALA A 9 3.82 6.85 2.17
N ALA A 10 2.58 6.34 2.20
CA ALA A 10 1.92 5.76 1.04
C ALA A 10 1.70 6.78 -0.10
N SER A 11 1.37 8.03 0.23
CA SER A 11 1.21 9.10 -0.77
C SER A 11 2.52 9.34 -1.53
N HIS A 12 3.64 9.44 -0.81
CA HIS A 12 4.95 9.58 -1.45
C HIS A 12 5.30 8.38 -2.34
N ARG A 13 4.95 7.17 -1.92
CA ARG A 13 5.14 5.96 -2.74
C ARG A 13 4.32 5.99 -4.01
N LEU A 14 3.06 6.42 -3.95
CA LEU A 14 2.21 6.54 -5.15
C LEU A 14 2.82 7.52 -6.17
N ASP A 15 3.36 8.64 -5.71
CA ASP A 15 4.07 9.59 -6.55
C ASP A 15 5.32 8.97 -7.22
N GLU A 16 6.14 8.26 -6.44
CA GLU A 16 7.32 7.55 -6.95
C GLU A 16 6.93 6.49 -7.99
N ILE A 17 5.90 5.70 -7.70
CA ILE A 17 5.36 4.67 -8.62
C ILE A 17 4.87 5.32 -9.90
N TYR A 18 4.08 6.40 -9.82
CA TYR A 18 3.57 7.09 -10.99
C TYR A 18 4.69 7.62 -11.87
N ARG A 19 5.65 8.36 -11.29
CA ARG A 19 6.78 8.94 -12.03
C ARG A 19 7.61 7.86 -12.69
N TYR A 20 8.00 6.83 -11.94
CA TYR A 20 8.78 5.71 -12.47
C TYR A 20 8.06 5.00 -13.62
N THR A 21 6.75 4.75 -13.46
CA THR A 21 5.96 4.05 -14.47
C THR A 21 5.80 4.90 -15.71
N ARG A 22 5.55 6.20 -15.55
CA ARG A 22 5.43 7.16 -16.65
C ARG A 22 6.74 7.26 -17.43
N ASP A 23 7.85 7.43 -16.74
CA ASP A 23 9.15 7.65 -17.38
C ASP A 23 9.61 6.41 -18.17
N ARG A 24 9.13 5.21 -17.80
CA ARG A 24 9.51 3.95 -18.45
C ARG A 24 8.51 3.44 -19.49
N TRP A 25 7.21 3.71 -19.33
CA TRP A 25 6.15 3.15 -20.17
C TRP A 25 5.09 4.15 -20.64
N GLY A 26 5.22 5.43 -20.30
CA GLY A 26 4.30 6.50 -20.71
C GLY A 26 3.14 6.75 -19.72
N GLU A 27 2.48 7.90 -19.90
CA GLU A 27 1.42 8.39 -19.02
C GLU A 27 0.22 7.46 -18.93
N ASP A 28 -0.19 6.86 -20.06
CA ASP A 28 -1.32 5.92 -20.09
C ASP A 28 -1.09 4.72 -19.18
N GLN A 29 0.13 4.18 -19.17
CA GLN A 29 0.46 3.03 -18.32
C GLN A 29 0.52 3.43 -16.84
N ALA A 30 1.08 4.61 -16.54
CA ALA A 30 1.12 5.13 -15.18
C ALA A 30 -0.29 5.39 -14.62
N GLY A 31 -1.16 6.00 -15.43
CA GLY A 31 -2.56 6.26 -15.07
C GLY A 31 -3.33 4.97 -14.80
N LYS A 32 -3.21 3.96 -15.67
CA LYS A 32 -3.82 2.64 -15.47
C LYS A 32 -3.35 1.97 -14.19
N TYR A 33 -2.05 2.01 -13.92
CA TYR A 33 -1.46 1.36 -12.74
C TYR A 33 -1.95 2.00 -11.43
N ILE A 34 -1.93 3.34 -11.35
CA ILE A 34 -2.45 4.07 -10.17
C ILE A 34 -3.96 3.82 -10.01
N THR A 35 -4.74 3.92 -11.08
CA THR A 35 -6.19 3.67 -11.02
C THR A 35 -6.50 2.27 -10.49
N GLY A 36 -5.75 1.26 -10.94
CA GLY A 36 -5.92 -0.11 -10.48
C GLY A 36 -5.50 -0.32 -9.01
N LEU A 37 -4.48 0.39 -8.52
CA LEU A 37 -4.16 0.42 -7.08
C LEU A 37 -5.32 0.96 -6.24
N PHE A 38 -5.90 2.10 -6.62
CA PHE A 38 -7.04 2.67 -5.90
C PHE A 38 -8.26 1.74 -5.91
N ALA A 39 -8.57 1.13 -7.05
CA ALA A 39 -9.62 0.12 -7.15
C ALA A 39 -9.35 -1.11 -6.25
N ALA A 40 -8.09 -1.50 -6.06
CA ALA A 40 -7.72 -2.55 -5.12
C ALA A 40 -7.89 -2.11 -3.66
N PHE A 41 -7.63 -0.84 -3.32
CA PHE A 41 -7.86 -0.31 -1.97
C PHE A 41 -9.33 -0.36 -1.58
N ASP A 42 -10.23 0.05 -2.48
CA ASP A 42 -11.68 0.03 -2.21
C ASP A 42 -12.19 -1.39 -1.94
N ARG A 43 -11.54 -2.40 -2.53
CA ARG A 43 -11.87 -3.81 -2.30
C ARG A 43 -11.39 -4.35 -0.96
N ILE A 44 -10.56 -3.63 -0.20
CA ILE A 44 -10.19 -4.03 1.16
C ILE A 44 -11.42 -4.02 2.06
N ALA A 45 -12.21 -2.94 2.01
CA ALA A 45 -13.40 -2.74 2.84
C ALA A 45 -14.50 -3.78 2.59
N THR A 46 -14.49 -4.42 1.41
CA THR A 46 -15.46 -5.44 1.01
C THR A 46 -14.90 -6.87 1.09
N HIS A 47 -13.71 -7.05 1.67
CA HIS A 47 -12.96 -8.33 1.67
C HIS A 47 -12.71 -8.90 0.26
N GLY A 48 -12.76 -8.05 -0.76
CA GLY A 48 -12.53 -8.41 -2.15
C GLY A 48 -11.05 -8.61 -2.50
N VAL A 49 -10.12 -8.34 -1.59
CA VAL A 49 -8.68 -8.61 -1.75
C VAL A 49 -8.22 -9.58 -0.67
N LEU A 50 -7.59 -10.67 -1.09
CA LEU A 50 -6.97 -11.62 -0.18
C LEU A 50 -5.71 -11.01 0.44
N SER A 51 -5.84 -10.53 1.67
CA SER A 51 -4.74 -9.97 2.45
C SER A 51 -4.15 -11.03 3.38
N LYS A 52 -2.84 -10.96 3.60
CA LYS A 52 -2.09 -11.78 4.57
C LYS A 52 -1.71 -10.93 5.76
N PRO A 53 -1.71 -11.49 6.98
CA PRO A 53 -1.20 -10.76 8.15
C PRO A 53 0.29 -10.49 7.98
N ILE A 54 0.73 -9.32 8.46
CA ILE A 54 2.16 -9.04 8.61
C ILE A 54 2.72 -10.00 9.67
N PRO A 55 3.86 -10.67 9.42
CA PRO A 55 4.45 -11.57 10.42
C PRO A 55 4.76 -10.84 11.74
N ALA A 56 4.45 -11.49 12.87
CA ALA A 56 4.59 -10.89 14.19
C ALA A 56 6.04 -10.47 14.54
N GLU A 57 7.04 -11.10 13.93
CA GLU A 57 8.47 -10.75 14.07
C GLU A 57 8.79 -9.30 13.70
N PHE A 58 7.97 -8.66 12.86
CA PHE A 58 8.13 -7.26 12.51
C PHE A 58 7.64 -6.29 13.60
N GLY A 59 6.89 -6.78 14.59
CA GLY A 59 6.42 -5.99 15.74
C GLY A 59 5.34 -4.95 15.39
N VAL A 60 4.64 -5.13 14.28
CA VAL A 60 3.53 -4.25 13.87
C VAL A 60 2.29 -5.07 13.54
N GLU A 61 1.13 -4.54 13.88
CA GLU A 61 -0.15 -5.11 13.49
C GLU A 61 -0.59 -4.55 12.15
N GLY A 62 -1.03 -5.44 11.27
CA GLY A 62 -1.58 -5.06 9.98
C GLY A 62 -1.56 -6.22 8.99
N PHE A 63 -1.90 -5.88 7.76
CA PHE A 63 -2.02 -6.81 6.67
C PHE A 63 -1.31 -6.27 5.44
N PHE A 64 -1.05 -7.16 4.50
CA PHE A 64 -0.55 -6.78 3.20
C PHE A 64 -1.16 -7.64 2.11
N PHE A 65 -1.19 -7.11 0.89
CA PHE A 65 -1.50 -7.87 -0.30
C PHE A 65 -0.60 -7.44 -1.44
N ARG A 66 -0.52 -8.29 -2.47
CA ARG A 66 0.25 -8.01 -3.68
C ARG A 66 -0.68 -7.43 -4.75
N TYR A 67 -0.31 -6.29 -5.31
CA TYR A 67 -0.87 -5.74 -6.53
C TYR A 67 0.24 -5.65 -7.59
N GLU A 68 0.17 -6.54 -8.58
CA GLU A 68 1.19 -6.69 -9.62
C GLU A 68 2.63 -6.77 -9.06
N HIS A 69 3.44 -5.73 -9.21
CA HIS A 69 4.83 -5.67 -8.75
C HIS A 69 5.01 -5.01 -7.37
N HIS A 70 3.93 -4.60 -6.73
CA HIS A 70 3.94 -3.86 -5.47
C HIS A 70 3.19 -4.61 -4.36
N PHE A 71 3.68 -4.47 -3.14
CA PHE A 71 3.01 -4.89 -1.92
C PHE A 71 2.39 -3.68 -1.24
N VAL A 72 1.09 -3.74 -1.02
CA VAL A 72 0.31 -2.71 -0.34
C VAL A 72 0.16 -3.15 1.11
N TYR A 73 0.64 -2.31 2.03
CA TYR A 73 0.50 -2.55 3.46
C TYR A 73 -0.59 -1.67 4.05
N TRP A 74 -1.44 -2.26 4.88
CA TRP A 74 -2.59 -1.57 5.45
C TRP A 74 -2.94 -2.08 6.84
N ARG A 75 -3.66 -1.27 7.62
CA ARG A 75 -4.19 -1.66 8.94
C ARG A 75 -5.56 -1.03 9.19
N HIS A 76 -6.29 -1.56 10.17
CA HIS A 76 -7.42 -0.83 10.73
C HIS A 76 -6.93 0.32 11.61
N LEU A 77 -7.52 1.49 11.45
CA LEU A 77 -7.31 2.64 12.31
C LEU A 77 -8.23 2.57 13.54
N SER A 78 -7.95 3.36 14.57
CA SER A 78 -8.73 3.38 15.81
C SER A 78 -10.21 3.75 15.62
N ASN A 79 -10.52 4.50 14.56
CA ASN A 79 -11.89 4.86 14.17
C ASN A 79 -12.58 3.82 13.28
N GLY A 80 -11.94 2.68 13.00
CA GLY A 80 -12.44 1.60 12.15
C GLY A 80 -12.16 1.78 10.66
N ASP A 81 -11.58 2.91 10.22
CA ASP A 81 -11.16 3.12 8.82
C ASP A 81 -10.00 2.20 8.43
N VAL A 82 -9.78 2.04 7.13
CA VAL A 82 -8.63 1.34 6.58
C VAL A 82 -7.53 2.35 6.27
N GLY A 83 -6.38 2.23 6.94
CA GLY A 83 -5.19 3.03 6.64
C GLY A 83 -4.27 2.30 5.67
N ILE A 84 -4.00 2.87 4.50
CA ILE A 84 -2.91 2.44 3.62
C ILE A 84 -1.62 3.08 4.14
N VAL A 85 -0.74 2.27 4.70
CA VAL A 85 0.44 2.73 5.44
C VAL A 85 1.60 3.02 4.50
N THR A 86 1.95 2.06 3.63
CA THR A 86 3.03 2.20 2.66
C THR A 86 2.82 1.23 1.50
N ILE A 87 3.50 1.47 0.38
CA ILE A 87 3.47 0.64 -0.82
C ILE A 87 4.91 0.38 -1.24
N LEU A 88 5.33 -0.88 -1.23
CA LEU A 88 6.71 -1.26 -1.51
C LEU A 88 6.79 -2.09 -2.78
N HIS A 89 7.76 -1.80 -3.64
CA HIS A 89 8.04 -2.66 -4.79
C HIS A 89 8.58 -4.01 -4.31
N GLU A 90 8.25 -5.11 -5.00
CA GLU A 90 8.70 -6.48 -4.66
C GLU A 90 10.23 -6.66 -4.58
N ARG A 91 11.00 -5.71 -5.14
CA ARG A 91 12.47 -5.74 -5.17
C ARG A 91 13.10 -4.85 -4.09
N MET A 92 12.31 -4.05 -3.37
CA MET A 92 12.80 -3.32 -2.21
C MET A 92 12.95 -4.33 -1.07
N HIS A 93 14.19 -4.63 -0.67
CA HIS A 93 14.46 -5.58 0.42
C HIS A 93 13.74 -5.18 1.71
N GLN A 94 12.95 -6.15 2.19
CA GLN A 94 12.10 -6.09 3.38
C GLN A 94 12.97 -6.08 4.65
N VAL A 95 12.45 -5.54 5.76
CA VAL A 95 13.05 -5.38 7.11
C VAL A 95 13.56 -3.97 7.45
N GLY A 96 14.42 -3.34 6.64
CA GLY A 96 15.06 -2.07 7.04
C GLY A 96 14.13 -0.85 7.14
N ARG A 97 13.29 -0.62 6.12
CA ARG A 97 12.38 0.55 6.03
C ARG A 97 11.01 0.33 6.67
N PHE A 98 10.70 -0.92 7.00
CA PHE A 98 9.37 -1.31 7.44
C PHE A 98 9.02 -0.74 8.83
N ARG A 99 10.01 -0.58 9.72
CA ARG A 99 9.78 0.06 11.02
C ARG A 99 9.58 1.57 10.93
N ASP A 100 10.28 2.25 10.04
CA ASP A 100 10.22 3.70 9.91
C ASP A 100 8.84 4.16 9.41
N ASP A 101 8.29 3.48 8.40
CA ASP A 101 6.97 3.81 7.83
C ASP A 101 5.81 3.45 8.78
N PHE A 102 6.02 2.55 9.75
CA PHE A 102 4.99 2.08 10.69
C PHE A 102 5.12 2.68 12.11
N GLY A 103 6.26 3.30 12.43
CA GLY A 103 6.58 3.82 13.76
C GLY A 103 5.88 5.13 14.14
N THR A 104 5.25 5.81 13.19
CA THR A 104 4.37 6.95 13.44
C THR A 104 2.95 6.46 13.72
N GLY A 105 2.77 6.03 14.99
CA GLY A 105 1.48 5.72 15.59
C GLY A 105 0.56 6.93 15.66
#